data_AF-A0AAI9TLY5-F1
#
_entry.id   AF-A0AAI9TLY5-F1
#
_cell.length_a   1.000
_cell.length_b   1.000
_cell.length_c   1.000
_cell.angle_alpha   90.00
_cell.angle_beta   90.00
_cell.angle_gamma   90.00
#
_symmetry.space_group_name_H-M   'P 1'
#
loop_
_entity.id
_entity.type
_entity.pdbx_description
1 polymer ?
#
loop_
_entity_poly.entity_id
_entity_poly.type
_entity_poly.pdbx_seq_one_letter_code
_entity_poly.pdbx_strand_id
1 'polypeptide(L)'
;MPPPNDPSSPIARHEASLFSEARDLLQQGAKGAHRSERFNRDILPLALPLVEAVGHRMAYEAAIDANIDLNLLNLYESGVVKQDSAWYVEQGGLDREVQREMEAQAVDALLPQMKDLLFASDVQVYSNAPMTSKTLWNDFVSGLEVFSGDARSDLLP
;
A
#
# COMPACT_ATOMS: atom_id res chain seq x y z
N MET A 1 20.43 -1.81 9.20
CA MET A 1 19.65 -1.07 8.19
C MET A 1 20.32 0.28 7.97
N PRO A 2 20.38 0.79 6.72
CA PRO A 2 20.81 2.16 6.49
C PRO A 2 19.91 3.12 7.26
N PRO A 3 20.46 4.20 7.85
CA PRO A 3 19.65 5.18 8.56
C PRO A 3 18.66 5.89 7.61
N PRO A 4 17.56 6.45 8.14
CA PRO A 4 16.66 7.30 7.37
C PRO A 4 17.39 8.49 6.74
N ASN A 5 17.12 8.78 5.47
CA ASN A 5 17.58 9.99 4.80
C ASN A 5 16.91 11.24 5.40
N ASP A 6 15.62 11.14 5.72
CA ASP A 6 14.88 12.13 6.49
C ASP A 6 14.25 11.50 7.75
N PRO A 7 14.92 11.61 8.91
CA PRO A 7 14.40 11.09 10.18
C PRO A 7 13.13 11.78 10.67
N SER A 8 12.77 12.94 10.11
CA SER A 8 11.59 13.72 10.52
C SER A 8 10.32 13.31 9.77
N SER A 9 10.46 12.60 8.65
CA SER A 9 9.33 12.12 7.86
C SER A 9 8.39 11.21 8.68
N PRO A 10 7.06 11.28 8.45
CA PRO A 10 6.10 10.45 9.17
C PRO A 10 6.43 8.95 9.14
N ILE A 11 6.85 8.43 7.98
CA ILE A 11 7.20 7.02 7.78
C ILE A 11 8.47 6.64 8.56
N ALA A 12 9.51 7.49 8.56
CA ALA A 12 10.74 7.21 9.33
C ALA A 12 10.50 7.24 10.85
N ARG A 13 9.64 8.15 11.33
CA ARG A 13 9.27 8.19 12.77
C ARG A 13 8.49 6.94 13.19
N HIS A 14 7.61 6.43 12.33
CA HIS A 14 6.88 5.18 12.56
C HIS A 14 7.82 3.98 12.67
N GLU A 15 8.73 3.80 11.70
CA GLU A 15 9.78 2.77 11.78
C GLU A 15 10.56 2.88 13.10
N ALA A 16 11.08 4.07 13.40
CA ALA A 16 11.89 4.27 14.60
C ALA A 16 11.13 3.93 15.90
N SER A 17 9.85 4.29 15.97
CA SER A 17 8.99 4.01 17.12
C SER A 17 8.71 2.53 17.29
N LEU A 18 8.35 1.81 16.21
CA LEU A 18 8.13 0.35 16.25
C LEU A 18 9.39 -0.41 16.70
N PHE A 19 10.57 0.00 16.21
CA PHE A 19 11.82 -0.60 16.69
C PHE A 19 12.13 -0.27 18.15
N SER A 20 11.76 0.92 18.63
CA SER A 20 11.89 1.26 20.05
C SER A 20 11.01 0.35 20.91
N GLU A 21 9.73 0.21 20.54
CA GLU A 21 8.77 -0.66 21.23
C GLU A 21 9.25 -2.12 21.26
N ALA A 22 9.68 -2.65 20.11
CA ALA A 22 10.17 -4.02 20.03
C ALA A 22 11.42 -4.25 20.91
N ARG A 23 12.32 -3.26 21.00
CA ARG A 23 13.49 -3.34 21.90
C ARG A 23 13.05 -3.33 23.36
N ASP A 24 12.10 -2.48 23.72
CA ASP A 24 11.58 -2.38 25.09
C ASP A 24 10.88 -3.69 25.50
N LEU A 25 10.04 -4.27 24.65
CA LEU A 25 9.40 -5.56 24.88
C LEU A 25 10.41 -6.70 25.01
N LEU A 26 11.48 -6.69 24.20
CA LEU A 26 12.54 -7.70 24.26
C LEU A 26 13.32 -7.60 25.57
N GLN A 27 13.65 -6.39 26.00
CA GLN A 27 14.42 -6.15 27.22
C GLN A 27 13.58 -6.39 28.48
N GLN A 28 12.37 -5.83 28.54
CA GLN A 28 11.53 -5.85 29.74
C GLN A 28 10.71 -7.14 29.85
N GLY A 29 10.14 -7.60 28.73
CA GLY A 29 9.28 -8.78 28.69
C GLY A 29 10.10 -10.06 28.65
N ALA A 30 10.88 -10.24 27.58
CA ALA A 30 11.61 -11.48 27.33
C ALA A 30 12.97 -11.57 28.06
N LYS A 31 13.40 -10.52 28.76
CA LYS A 31 14.73 -10.44 29.42
C LYS A 31 15.88 -10.76 28.46
N GLY A 32 15.74 -10.38 27.18
CA GLY A 32 16.68 -10.70 26.12
C GLY A 32 16.63 -12.14 25.58
N ALA A 33 15.72 -13.00 26.08
CA ALA A 33 15.57 -14.38 25.63
C ALA A 33 14.76 -14.48 24.32
N HIS A 34 15.46 -14.70 23.21
CA HIS A 34 14.89 -14.81 21.86
C HIS A 34 14.24 -16.18 21.53
N ARG A 35 14.27 -17.13 22.47
CA ARG A 35 13.62 -18.45 22.35
C ARG A 35 12.80 -18.73 23.60
N SER A 36 11.69 -18.01 23.74
CA SER A 36 10.80 -18.13 24.88
C SER A 36 9.35 -17.93 24.46
N GLU A 37 8.40 -18.49 25.20
CA GLU A 37 6.97 -18.24 24.99
C GLU A 37 6.64 -16.75 25.07
N ARG A 38 7.35 -16.01 25.93
CA ARG A 38 7.21 -14.57 26.06
C ARG A 38 7.63 -13.83 24.80
N PHE A 39 8.76 -14.22 24.19
CA PHE A 39 9.19 -13.68 22.90
C PHE A 39 8.16 -14.01 21.80
N ASN A 40 7.67 -15.25 21.78
CA ASN A 40 6.66 -15.66 20.80
C ASN A 40 5.37 -14.86 20.91
N ARG A 41 4.99 -14.48 22.13
CA ARG A 41 3.77 -13.72 22.38
C ARG A 41 3.94 -12.22 22.14
N ASP A 42 5.07 -11.64 22.52
CA ASP A 42 5.24 -10.18 22.54
C ASP A 42 6.02 -9.66 21.31
N ILE A 43 6.97 -10.43 20.75
CA ILE A 43 7.85 -9.96 19.67
C ILE A 43 7.49 -10.56 18.31
N LEU A 44 7.15 -11.85 18.22
CA LEU A 44 6.80 -12.45 16.92
C LEU A 44 5.63 -11.75 16.21
N PRO A 45 4.58 -11.26 16.89
CA PRO A 45 3.53 -10.49 16.23
C PRO A 45 4.03 -9.19 15.58
N LEU A 46 5.14 -8.62 16.08
CA LEU A 46 5.77 -7.41 15.54
C LEU A 46 6.70 -7.69 14.35
N ALA A 47 7.02 -8.95 14.06
CA ALA A 47 8.00 -9.28 13.02
C ALA A 47 7.59 -8.75 11.64
N LEU A 48 6.32 -8.92 11.25
CA LEU A 48 5.80 -8.39 9.99
C LEU A 48 5.75 -6.85 10.00
N PRO A 49 5.11 -6.18 10.99
CA PRO A 49 5.11 -4.72 11.08
C PRO A 49 6.50 -4.08 11.02
N LEU A 50 7.50 -4.68 11.68
CA LEU A 50 8.88 -4.17 11.65
C LEU A 50 9.50 -4.25 10.26
N VAL A 51 9.27 -5.34 9.53
CA VAL A 51 9.79 -5.51 8.16
C VAL A 51 9.06 -4.59 7.19
N GLU A 52 7.75 -4.44 7.34
CA GLU A 52 6.94 -3.53 6.52
C GLU A 52 7.34 -2.07 6.75
N ALA A 53 7.51 -1.62 7.99
CA ALA A 53 7.92 -0.24 8.28
C ALA A 53 9.28 0.12 7.66
N VAL A 54 10.24 -0.81 7.72
CA VAL A 54 11.53 -0.69 7.02
C VAL A 54 11.31 -0.57 5.51
N GLY A 55 10.52 -1.49 4.95
CA GLY A 55 10.22 -1.53 3.53
C GLY A 55 9.55 -0.25 3.04
N HIS A 56 8.58 0.27 3.78
CA HIS A 56 7.86 1.50 3.47
C HIS A 56 8.78 2.70 3.42
N ARG A 57 9.61 2.89 4.47
CA ARG A 57 10.57 4.00 4.48
C ARG A 57 11.54 3.88 3.30
N MET A 58 12.15 2.71 3.13
CA MET A 58 13.15 2.51 2.08
C MET A 58 12.58 2.68 0.67
N ALA A 59 11.35 2.21 0.42
CA ALA A 59 10.69 2.38 -0.86
C ALA A 59 10.36 3.85 -1.14
N TYR A 60 9.87 4.58 -0.12
CA TYR A 60 9.57 6.01 -0.24
C TYR A 60 10.83 6.84 -0.53
N GLU A 61 11.91 6.62 0.21
CA GLU A 61 13.18 7.31 -0.02
C GLU A 61 13.80 6.96 -1.38
N ALA A 62 13.78 5.69 -1.79
CA ALA A 62 14.27 5.29 -3.10
C ALA A 62 13.45 5.92 -4.24
N ALA A 63 12.14 6.10 -4.04
CA ALA A 63 11.28 6.77 -5.01
C ALA A 63 11.56 8.28 -5.08
N ILE A 64 11.91 8.93 -3.97
CA ILE A 64 12.43 10.31 -3.96
C ILE A 64 13.73 10.39 -4.77
N ASP A 65 14.69 9.50 -4.50
CA ASP A 65 15.99 9.47 -5.18
C ASP A 65 15.84 9.19 -6.70
N ALA A 66 14.84 8.39 -7.07
CA ALA A 66 14.49 8.11 -8.46
C ALA A 66 13.65 9.23 -9.12
N ASN A 67 13.37 10.32 -8.41
CA ASN A 67 12.58 11.45 -8.88
C ASN A 67 11.19 11.03 -9.41
N ILE A 68 10.54 10.11 -8.69
CA ILE A 68 9.14 9.73 -8.94
C ILE A 68 8.23 10.93 -8.67
N ASP A 69 7.12 11.01 -9.41
CA ASP A 69 6.13 12.09 -9.28
C ASP A 69 5.64 12.25 -7.82
N LEU A 70 5.58 13.50 -7.36
CA LEU A 70 5.23 13.81 -5.97
C LEU A 70 3.80 13.38 -5.62
N ASN A 71 2.85 13.40 -6.56
CA ASN A 71 1.49 12.95 -6.29
C ASN A 71 1.43 11.43 -6.07
N LEU A 72 2.28 10.66 -6.76
CA LEU A 72 2.43 9.22 -6.49
C LEU A 72 3.05 8.98 -5.11
N LEU A 73 4.05 9.77 -4.72
CA LEU A 73 4.66 9.70 -3.39
C LEU A 73 3.65 10.03 -2.29
N ASN A 74 2.85 11.08 -2.47
CA ASN A 74 1.80 11.47 -1.52
C ASN A 74 0.73 10.39 -1.39
N LEU A 75 0.30 9.77 -2.50
CA LEU A 75 -0.63 8.66 -2.47
C LEU A 75 -0.04 7.46 -1.73
N TYR A 76 1.22 7.11 -2.01
CA TYR A 76 1.92 6.03 -1.32
C TYR A 76 2.00 6.28 0.19
N GLU A 77 2.47 7.46 0.61
CA GLU A 77 2.57 7.81 2.04
C GLU A 77 1.21 7.77 2.73
N SER A 78 0.16 8.32 2.11
CA SER A 78 -1.20 8.26 2.67
C SER A 78 -1.69 6.80 2.84
N GLY A 79 -1.33 5.93 1.91
CA GLY A 79 -1.60 4.49 1.98
C GLY A 79 -0.86 3.80 3.13
N VAL A 80 0.43 4.14 3.34
CA VAL A 80 1.22 3.65 4.48
C VAL A 80 0.61 4.11 5.80
N VAL A 81 0.25 5.40 5.89
CA VAL A 81 -0.39 5.97 7.09
C VAL A 81 -1.67 5.24 7.46
N LYS A 82 -2.48 4.84 6.47
CA LYS A 82 -3.72 4.09 6.70
C LYS A 82 -3.51 2.69 7.27
N GLN A 83 -2.36 2.05 7.03
CA GLN A 83 -2.08 0.71 7.53
C GLN A 83 -1.92 0.68 9.06
N ASP A 84 -1.49 1.79 9.66
CA ASP A 84 -1.37 1.95 11.11
C ASP A 84 -1.91 3.30 11.60
N SER A 85 -3.16 3.60 11.21
CA SER A 85 -3.83 4.85 11.53
C SER A 85 -3.79 5.20 13.02
N ALA A 86 -3.88 4.18 13.90
CA ALA A 86 -3.86 4.34 15.34
C ALA A 86 -2.53 4.94 15.83
N TRP A 87 -1.39 4.40 15.38
CA TRP A 87 -0.09 4.94 15.75
C TRP A 87 0.06 6.40 15.27
N TYR A 88 -0.37 6.71 14.04
CA TYR A 88 -0.25 8.06 13.50
C TYR A 88 -1.13 9.08 14.26
N VAL A 89 -2.28 8.66 14.79
CA VAL A 89 -3.11 9.48 15.69
C VAL A 89 -2.40 9.70 17.03
N GLU A 90 -1.88 8.64 17.64
CA GLU A 90 -1.37 8.70 19.02
C GLU A 90 0.04 9.32 19.13
N GLN A 91 0.91 9.03 18.17
CA GLN A 91 2.33 9.39 18.20
C GLN A 91 2.74 10.24 17.00
N GLY A 92 2.05 10.09 15.86
CA GLY A 92 2.41 10.76 14.60
C GLY A 92 1.91 12.20 14.48
N GLY A 93 0.97 12.62 15.33
CA GLY A 93 0.34 13.95 15.26
C GLY A 93 -0.61 14.12 14.06
N LEU A 94 -1.04 13.03 13.44
CA LEU A 94 -1.97 13.02 12.31
C LEU A 94 -3.30 12.48 12.80
N ASP A 95 -4.23 13.37 13.15
CA ASP A 95 -5.58 12.93 13.52
C ASP A 95 -6.30 12.26 12.34
N ARG A 96 -7.42 11.58 12.63
CA ARG A 96 -8.15 10.81 11.62
C ARG A 96 -8.71 11.68 10.48
N GLU A 97 -9.00 12.95 10.74
CA GLU A 97 -9.50 13.87 9.72
C GLU A 97 -8.37 14.27 8.78
N VAL A 98 -7.20 14.63 9.32
CA VAL A 98 -5.99 14.90 8.55
C VAL A 98 -5.62 13.71 7.67
N GLN A 99 -5.63 12.48 8.21
CA GLN A 99 -5.32 11.27 7.42
C GLN A 99 -6.31 11.06 6.26
N ARG A 100 -7.61 11.28 6.50
CA ARG A 100 -8.64 11.19 5.45
C ARG A 100 -8.42 12.23 4.36
N GLU A 101 -8.10 13.46 4.75
CA GLU A 101 -7.86 14.57 3.85
C GLU A 101 -6.58 14.37 3.02
N MET A 102 -5.51 13.86 3.64
CA MET A 102 -4.27 13.50 2.94
C MET A 102 -4.54 12.50 1.81
N GLU A 103 -5.31 11.44 2.06
CA GLU A 103 -5.68 10.46 1.03
C GLU A 103 -6.55 11.11 -0.06
N ALA A 104 -7.59 11.87 0.32
CA ALA A 104 -8.49 12.50 -0.63
C ALA A 104 -7.74 13.45 -1.57
N GLN A 105 -6.87 14.30 -1.03
CA GLN A 105 -6.06 15.24 -1.82
C GLN A 105 -5.07 14.52 -2.73
N ALA A 106 -4.43 13.45 -2.25
CA ALA A 106 -3.51 12.66 -3.07
C ALA A 106 -4.24 11.99 -4.25
N VAL A 107 -5.44 11.43 -4.00
CA VAL A 107 -6.27 10.83 -5.05
C VAL A 107 -6.76 11.89 -6.03
N ASP A 108 -7.30 13.01 -5.54
CA ASP A 108 -7.83 14.08 -6.40
C ASP A 108 -6.75 14.70 -7.30
N ALA A 109 -5.52 14.83 -6.79
CA ALA A 109 -4.40 15.32 -7.57
C ALA A 109 -3.94 14.31 -8.64
N LEU A 110 -3.91 13.02 -8.31
CA LEU A 110 -3.36 11.98 -9.18
C LEU A 110 -4.36 11.47 -10.22
N LEU A 111 -5.64 11.38 -9.87
CA LEU A 111 -6.67 10.74 -10.70
C LEU A 111 -6.77 11.32 -12.12
N PRO A 112 -6.69 12.64 -12.34
CA PRO A 112 -6.70 13.22 -13.69
C PRO A 112 -5.52 12.77 -14.56
N GLN A 113 -4.37 12.43 -13.95
CA GLN A 113 -3.12 12.08 -14.65
C GLN A 113 -2.84 10.57 -14.62
N MET A 114 -3.58 9.80 -13.83
CA MET A 114 -3.37 8.37 -13.60
C MET A 114 -3.26 7.57 -14.91
N LYS A 115 -4.13 7.86 -15.88
CA LYS A 115 -4.11 7.20 -17.18
C LYS A 115 -2.77 7.40 -17.88
N ASP A 116 -2.27 8.63 -17.93
CA ASP A 116 -1.05 8.99 -18.65
C ASP A 116 0.18 8.41 -17.94
N LEU A 117 0.20 8.41 -16.60
CA LEU A 117 1.24 7.76 -15.80
C LEU A 117 1.30 6.24 -16.05
N LEU A 118 0.14 5.58 -16.13
CA LEU A 118 0.07 4.15 -16.46
C LEU A 118 0.62 3.86 -17.86
N PHE A 119 0.29 4.68 -18.86
CA PHE A 119 0.86 4.51 -20.20
C PHE A 119 2.37 4.77 -20.24
N ALA A 120 2.85 5.79 -19.52
CA ALA A 120 4.28 6.11 -19.44
C ALA A 120 5.12 5.06 -18.70
N SER A 121 4.48 4.18 -17.90
CA SER A 121 5.18 3.11 -17.17
C SER A 121 5.59 1.91 -18.06
N ASP A 122 5.16 1.88 -19.32
CA ASP A 122 5.31 0.75 -20.25
C ASP A 122 4.77 -0.60 -19.72
N VAL A 123 4.00 -0.60 -18.62
CA VAL A 123 3.49 -1.82 -17.98
C VAL A 123 2.57 -2.63 -18.91
N GLN A 124 1.99 -1.97 -19.92
CA GLN A 124 1.10 -2.59 -20.90
C GLN A 124 1.74 -3.80 -21.57
N VAL A 125 3.06 -3.80 -21.84
CA VAL A 125 3.73 -4.92 -22.53
C VAL A 125 3.79 -6.19 -21.70
N TYR A 126 3.60 -6.07 -20.37
CA TYR A 126 3.58 -7.19 -19.43
C TYR A 126 2.17 -7.64 -19.06
N SER A 127 1.13 -6.97 -19.56
CA SER A 127 -0.25 -7.30 -19.25
C SER A 127 -0.92 -8.11 -20.37
N ASN A 128 -1.32 -9.33 -20.04
CA ASN A 128 -2.13 -10.18 -20.92
C ASN A 128 -3.64 -10.08 -20.60
N ALA A 129 -4.04 -9.16 -19.72
CA ALA A 129 -5.42 -9.03 -19.30
C ALA A 129 -6.28 -8.50 -20.47
N PRO A 130 -7.38 -9.18 -20.85
CA PRO A 130 -8.18 -8.79 -22.02
C PRO A 130 -8.72 -7.35 -21.96
N MET A 131 -9.05 -6.87 -20.76
CA MET A 131 -9.63 -5.54 -20.55
C MET A 131 -8.67 -4.36 -20.77
N THR A 132 -7.40 -4.61 -21.06
CA THR A 132 -6.40 -3.56 -21.27
C THR A 132 -6.44 -2.93 -22.66
N SER A 133 -7.05 -3.60 -23.65
CA SER A 133 -7.27 -3.01 -24.97
C SER A 133 -8.56 -3.51 -25.59
N LYS A 134 -9.14 -2.69 -26.49
CA LYS A 134 -10.36 -3.06 -27.21
C LYS A 134 -10.19 -4.33 -28.05
N THR A 135 -9.01 -4.51 -28.65
CA THR A 135 -8.69 -5.70 -29.45
C THR A 135 -8.67 -6.95 -28.58
N LEU A 136 -7.88 -6.96 -27.51
CA LEU A 136 -7.80 -8.10 -26.60
C LEU A 136 -9.17 -8.42 -25.97
N TRP A 137 -9.95 -7.39 -25.64
CA TRP A 137 -11.30 -7.55 -25.11
C TRP A 137 -12.22 -8.25 -26.12
N ASN A 138 -12.21 -7.78 -27.38
CA ASN A 138 -13.04 -8.35 -28.43
C ASN A 138 -12.64 -9.80 -28.75
N ASP A 139 -11.35 -10.10 -28.80
CA ASP A 139 -10.83 -11.45 -29.05
C ASP A 139 -11.25 -12.39 -27.93
N PHE A 140 -11.12 -11.95 -26.67
CA PHE A 140 -11.59 -12.68 -25.50
C PHE A 140 -13.09 -12.96 -25.56
N VAL A 141 -13.92 -11.93 -25.76
CA VAL A 141 -15.39 -12.07 -25.85
C VAL A 141 -15.79 -12.98 -27.00
N SER A 142 -15.11 -12.90 -28.14
CA SER A 142 -15.39 -13.74 -29.31
C SER A 142 -15.01 -15.20 -29.11
N GLY A 143 -14.12 -15.50 -28.15
CA GLY A 143 -13.73 -16.85 -27.76
C GLY A 143 -14.65 -17.51 -26.71
N LEU A 144 -15.62 -16.78 -26.15
CA LEU A 144 -16.54 -17.33 -25.16
C LEU A 144 -17.64 -18.19 -25.81
N GLU A 145 -18.04 -19.25 -25.12
CA GLU A 145 -19.18 -20.08 -25.54
C GLU A 145 -20.47 -19.25 -25.48
N VAL A 146 -21.19 -19.21 -26.60
CA VAL A 146 -22.47 -18.51 -26.71
C VAL A 146 -23.60 -19.52 -26.58
N PHE A 147 -24.40 -19.38 -25.52
CA PHE A 147 -25.64 -20.11 -25.35
C PHE A 147 -26.80 -19.32 -25.96
N SER A 148 -27.45 -19.90 -26.96
CA SER A 148 -28.67 -19.35 -27.57
C SER A 148 -29.84 -20.32 -27.39
N GLY A 149 -31.07 -19.81 -27.35
CA GLY A 149 -32.28 -20.63 -27.30
C GLY A 149 -33.47 -19.93 -27.95
N ASP A 150 -34.38 -20.73 -28.51
CA ASP A 150 -35.56 -20.26 -29.25
C ASP A 150 -36.80 -20.13 -28.35
N ALA A 151 -36.61 -19.76 -27.08
CA ALA A 151 -37.72 -19.61 -26.15
C ALA A 151 -38.67 -18.52 -26.67
N ARG A 152 -39.91 -18.92 -27.00
CA ARG A 152 -40.97 -17.97 -27.32
C ARG A 152 -41.37 -17.25 -26.04
N SER A 153 -41.20 -15.94 -26.04
CA SER A 153 -41.67 -15.09 -24.96
C SER A 153 -43.18 -14.89 -25.13
N ASP A 154 -43.98 -15.70 -24.45
CA ASP A 154 -45.44 -15.49 -24.33
C ASP A 154 -45.76 -14.32 -23.35
N LEU A 155 -44.87 -13.33 -23.26
CA LEU A 155 -45.10 -12.10 -22.51
C LEU A 155 -45.75 -11.06 -23.41
N LEU A 156 -47.05 -11.27 -23.63
CA LEU A 156 -48.16 -10.31 -23.46
C LEU A 156 -49.46 -11.02 -23.94
N PRO A 157 -50.61 -10.74 -23.31
CA PRO A 157 -51.86 -11.48 -23.51
C PRO A 157 -52.46 -11.32 -24.91
#